data_AF-A0A970R5X3-F1
#
_entry.id   AF-A0A970R5X3-F1
#
_cell.length_a   1.000
_cell.length_b   1.000
_cell.length_c   1.000
_cell.angle_alpha   90.00
_cell.angle_beta   90.00
_cell.angle_gamma   90.00
#
_symmetry.space_group_name_H-M   'P 1'
#
loop_
_entity.id
_entity.type
_entity.pdbx_description
1 polymer ?
#
loop_
_entity_poly.entity_id
_entity_poly.type
_entity_poly.pdbx_seq_one_letter_code
_entity_poly.pdbx_strand_id
1 'polypeptide(L)'
;MEFVNPLYLIGLVAIAIPVIVHLFNFRRFRKVYFTNVKFIEELRQQTQKQSQLRHLRILAMRILAIIALVLAFAQPYLPSGQNHTREQAGNLVSIYVDNSYSMQATSPDGSLLAEAARKAAEIAQAYKSSDRFQLLTNDFEAQHQRIVSRDEFAELLDAVEVSPATRPVSEVVLRQHELFDKGRELAPRAYLISDFQPAFADFGKIAEDTAGQNFLVPVAADRVANLYLD
;
A
#
# COMPACT_ATOMS: atom_id res chain seq x y z
N MET A 1 -9.78 -5.09 -11.18
CA MET A 1 -8.68 -6.05 -11.03
C MET A 1 -7.83 -5.94 -12.27
N GLU A 2 -6.55 -5.68 -12.08
CA GLU A 2 -5.55 -5.66 -13.14
C GLU A 2 -4.64 -6.88 -12.96
N PHE A 3 -3.91 -7.23 -14.00
CA PHE A 3 -2.99 -8.37 -14.00
C PHE A 3 -1.61 -7.87 -14.35
N VAL A 4 -0.59 -8.28 -13.60
CA VAL A 4 0.81 -7.91 -13.88
C VAL A 4 1.23 -8.48 -15.23
N ASN A 5 0.83 -9.72 -15.53
CA ASN A 5 1.21 -10.42 -16.76
C ASN A 5 -0.04 -10.97 -17.47
N PRO A 6 -0.79 -10.14 -18.22
CA PRO A 6 -2.05 -10.54 -18.84
C PRO A 6 -1.89 -11.64 -19.90
N LEU A 7 -0.69 -11.82 -20.47
CA LEU A 7 -0.44 -12.85 -21.49
C LEU A 7 -0.68 -14.29 -20.98
N TYR A 8 -0.45 -14.54 -19.69
CA TYR A 8 -0.64 -15.88 -19.12
C TYR A 8 -2.10 -16.33 -19.10
N LEU A 9 -3.07 -15.42 -19.25
CA LEU A 9 -4.50 -15.75 -19.38
C LEU A 9 -4.79 -16.65 -20.59
N ILE A 10 -3.95 -16.61 -21.63
CA ILE A 10 -4.04 -17.54 -22.77
C ILE A 10 -3.92 -19.00 -22.30
N GLY A 11 -3.20 -19.25 -21.21
CA GLY A 11 -3.09 -20.57 -20.58
C GLY A 11 -4.43 -21.18 -20.15
N LEU A 12 -5.50 -20.38 -19.99
CA LEU A 12 -6.85 -20.90 -19.73
C LEU A 12 -7.38 -21.79 -20.85
N VAL A 13 -6.86 -21.67 -22.08
CA VAL A 13 -7.19 -22.59 -23.19
C VAL A 13 -6.83 -24.04 -22.85
N ALA A 14 -5.84 -24.28 -21.97
CA ALA A 14 -5.47 -25.62 -21.52
C ALA A 14 -6.60 -26.35 -20.75
N ILE A 15 -7.60 -25.62 -20.23
CA ILE A 15 -8.80 -26.20 -19.61
C ILE A 15 -9.60 -27.06 -20.61
N ALA A 16 -9.50 -26.77 -21.91
CA ALA A 16 -10.14 -27.58 -22.94
C ALA A 16 -9.67 -29.04 -22.92
N ILE A 17 -8.43 -29.31 -22.53
CA ILE A 17 -7.85 -30.67 -22.52
C ILE A 17 -8.64 -31.62 -21.58
N PRO A 18 -8.75 -31.37 -20.26
CA PRO A 18 -9.50 -32.25 -19.38
C PRO A 18 -10.99 -32.33 -19.72
N VAL A 19 -11.58 -31.27 -20.27
CA VAL A 19 -12.99 -31.26 -20.72
C VAL A 19 -13.18 -32.17 -21.93
N ILE A 20 -12.33 -32.06 -22.96
CA ILE A 20 -12.36 -32.93 -24.14
C ILE A 20 -12.12 -34.38 -23.74
N VAL A 21 -11.12 -34.67 -22.90
CA VAL A 21 -10.86 -36.03 -22.41
C VAL A 21 -12.04 -36.59 -21.60
N HIS A 22 -12.76 -35.74 -20.86
CA HIS A 22 -13.94 -36.17 -20.13
C HIS A 22 -15.13 -36.47 -21.06
N LEU A 23 -15.36 -35.63 -22.07
CA LEU A 23 -16.43 -35.78 -23.04
C LEU A 23 -16.20 -37.00 -23.94
N PHE A 24 -14.98 -37.15 -24.44
CA PHE A 24 -14.54 -38.30 -25.22
C PHE A 24 -14.07 -39.39 -24.27
N ASN A 25 -15.04 -40.08 -23.67
CA ASN A 25 -14.81 -41.24 -22.83
C ASN A 25 -14.30 -42.41 -23.71
N PHE A 26 -12.99 -42.43 -24.01
CA PHE A 26 -12.29 -43.39 -24.89
C PHE A 26 -12.32 -44.87 -24.42
N ARG A 27 -13.30 -45.27 -23.61
CA ARG A 27 -13.48 -46.63 -23.15
C ARG A 27 -14.04 -47.50 -24.28
N ARG A 28 -13.18 -48.34 -24.86
CA ARG A 28 -13.63 -49.48 -25.68
C ARG A 28 -14.23 -50.55 -24.76
N PHE A 29 -15.54 -50.68 -24.77
CA PHE A 29 -16.21 -51.76 -24.06
C PHE A 29 -15.95 -53.10 -24.80
N ARG A 30 -15.23 -54.02 -24.17
CA ARG A 30 -15.18 -55.42 -24.63
C ARG A 30 -16.49 -56.10 -24.26
N LYS A 31 -17.23 -56.60 -25.27
CA LYS A 31 -18.43 -57.41 -25.05
C LYS A 31 -18.02 -58.83 -24.66
N VAL A 32 -18.56 -59.33 -23.57
CA VAL A 32 -18.41 -60.71 -23.10
C VAL A 32 -19.81 -61.29 -22.94
N TYR A 33 -20.07 -62.48 -23.49
CA TYR A 33 -21.38 -63.14 -23.41
C TYR A 33 -21.54 -63.83 -22.05
N PHE A 34 -22.66 -63.58 -21.37
CA PHE A 34 -22.94 -64.12 -20.03
C PHE A 34 -24.42 -64.54 -19.92
N THR A 35 -24.71 -65.63 -19.22
CA THR A 35 -25.99 -66.37 -19.28
C THR A 35 -27.11 -65.77 -18.43
N ASN A 36 -26.81 -64.92 -17.45
CA ASN A 36 -27.81 -64.31 -16.56
C ASN A 36 -27.51 -62.83 -16.30
N VAL A 37 -28.26 -61.92 -16.95
CA VAL A 37 -27.99 -60.47 -17.00
C VAL A 37 -28.86 -59.62 -16.06
N LYS A 38 -29.98 -60.15 -15.55
CA LYS A 38 -30.95 -59.38 -14.75
C LYS A 38 -30.34 -58.78 -13.49
N PHE A 39 -29.53 -59.55 -12.75
CA PHE A 39 -28.89 -59.10 -11.50
C PHE A 39 -27.75 -58.09 -11.75
N ILE A 40 -27.12 -58.14 -12.91
CA ILE A 40 -26.01 -57.24 -13.28
C ILE A 40 -26.55 -55.87 -13.70
N GLU A 41 -27.73 -55.81 -14.32
CA GLU A 41 -28.31 -54.57 -14.84
C GLU A 41 -28.72 -53.59 -13.73
N GLU A 42 -29.33 -54.08 -12.64
CA GLU A 42 -29.67 -53.27 -11.45
C GLU A 42 -28.43 -52.71 -10.75
N LEU A 43 -27.40 -53.53 -10.54
CA LEU A 43 -26.11 -53.09 -9.97
C LEU A 43 -25.39 -52.08 -10.87
N ARG A 44 -25.51 -52.23 -12.20
CA ARG A 44 -24.93 -51.30 -13.17
C ARG A 44 -25.58 -49.91 -13.09
N GLN A 45 -26.89 -49.83 -12.91
CA GLN A 45 -27.59 -48.54 -12.76
C GLN A 45 -27.20 -47.80 -11.47
N GLN A 46 -27.10 -48.51 -10.34
CA GLN A 46 -26.71 -47.90 -9.06
C GLN A 46 -25.25 -47.42 -9.07
N THR A 47 -24.34 -48.23 -9.63
CA THR A 47 -22.91 -47.91 -9.71
C THR A 47 -22.63 -46.77 -10.71
N GLN A 48 -23.39 -46.70 -11.81
CA GLN A 48 -23.26 -45.60 -12.78
C GLN A 48 -23.61 -44.24 -12.18
N LYS A 49 -24.69 -44.12 -11.39
CA LYS A 49 -25.06 -42.84 -10.74
C LYS A 49 -23.99 -42.33 -9.78
N GLN A 50 -23.44 -43.19 -8.93
CA GLN A 50 -22.35 -42.80 -8.01
C GLN A 50 -21.04 -42.49 -8.74
N SER A 51 -20.70 -43.26 -9.78
CA SER A 51 -19.52 -43.02 -10.60
C SER A 51 -19.58 -41.66 -11.31
N GLN A 52 -20.73 -41.27 -11.86
CA GLN A 52 -20.91 -39.98 -12.54
C GLN A 52 -20.70 -38.77 -11.60
N LEU A 53 -21.25 -38.82 -10.38
CA LEU A 53 -21.05 -37.77 -9.38
C LEU A 53 -19.58 -37.62 -8.97
N ARG A 54 -18.86 -38.74 -8.84
CA ARG A 54 -17.42 -38.72 -8.54
C ARG A 54 -16.62 -38.16 -9.71
N HIS A 55 -16.98 -38.49 -10.94
CA HIS A 55 -16.32 -37.99 -12.14
C HIS A 55 -16.45 -36.47 -12.30
N LEU A 56 -17.61 -35.90 -11.99
CA LEU A 56 -17.82 -34.45 -12.09
C LEU A 56 -16.94 -33.67 -11.09
N ARG A 57 -16.82 -34.15 -9.84
CA ARG A 57 -15.97 -33.52 -8.82
C ARG A 57 -14.48 -33.57 -9.20
N ILE A 58 -14.02 -34.69 -9.76
CA ILE A 58 -12.63 -34.83 -10.22
C ILE A 58 -12.35 -33.89 -11.40
N LEU A 59 -13.30 -33.78 -12.34
CA LEU A 59 -13.18 -32.83 -13.44
C LEU A 59 -13.08 -31.40 -12.93
N ALA A 60 -13.97 -31.00 -12.00
CA ALA A 60 -13.95 -29.67 -11.40
C ALA A 60 -12.61 -29.35 -10.73
N MET A 61 -12.04 -30.29 -9.97
CA MET A 61 -10.73 -30.11 -9.32
C MET A 61 -9.59 -29.95 -10.33
N ARG A 62 -9.61 -30.69 -11.45
CA ARG A 62 -8.62 -30.52 -12.52
C ARG A 62 -8.70 -29.14 -13.17
N ILE A 63 -9.92 -28.66 -13.43
CA ILE A 63 -10.15 -27.33 -14.00
C ILE A 63 -9.68 -26.25 -13.02
N LEU A 64 -10.06 -26.36 -11.75
CA LEU A 64 -9.64 -25.41 -10.70
C LEU A 64 -8.13 -25.37 -10.53
N ALA A 65 -7.44 -26.52 -10.59
CA ALA A 65 -5.98 -26.56 -10.50
C ALA A 65 -5.31 -25.78 -11.65
N ILE A 66 -5.81 -25.92 -12.88
CA ILE A 66 -5.30 -25.17 -14.04
C ILE A 66 -5.59 -23.68 -13.88
N ILE A 67 -6.81 -23.30 -13.47
CA ILE A 67 -7.16 -21.89 -13.21
C ILE A 67 -6.25 -21.29 -12.15
N ALA A 68 -6.05 -21.99 -11.02
CA ALA A 68 -5.20 -21.52 -9.93
C ALA A 68 -3.75 -21.35 -10.40
N LEU A 69 -3.23 -22.28 -11.20
CA LEU A 69 -1.89 -22.18 -11.78
C LEU A 69 -1.77 -20.96 -12.69
N VAL A 70 -2.72 -20.75 -13.61
CA VAL A 70 -2.73 -19.61 -14.52
C VAL A 70 -2.83 -18.29 -13.75
N LEU A 71 -3.68 -18.22 -12.73
CA LEU A 71 -3.80 -17.04 -11.88
C LEU A 71 -2.53 -16.77 -11.06
N ALA A 72 -1.85 -17.80 -10.57
CA ALA A 72 -0.58 -17.65 -9.86
C ALA A 72 0.50 -16.98 -10.73
N PHE A 73 0.54 -17.29 -12.03
CA PHE A 73 1.44 -16.64 -12.98
C PHE A 73 0.92 -15.28 -13.50
N ALA A 74 -0.39 -15.11 -13.64
CA ALA A 74 -0.99 -13.86 -14.08
C ALA A 74 -0.92 -12.76 -13.00
N GLN A 75 -0.78 -13.14 -11.72
CA GLN A 75 -0.71 -12.25 -10.55
C GLN A 75 -1.82 -11.19 -10.56
N PRO A 76 -3.09 -11.59 -10.34
CA PRO A 76 -4.18 -10.63 -10.23
C PRO A 76 -3.95 -9.72 -9.01
N TYR A 77 -4.02 -8.42 -9.23
CA TYR A 77 -4.04 -7.45 -8.15
C TYR A 77 -5.28 -6.56 -8.25
N LEU A 78 -5.69 -6.05 -7.09
CA LEU A 78 -6.69 -5.02 -7.01
C LEU A 78 -5.94 -3.69 -7.02
N PRO A 79 -5.91 -2.94 -8.14
CA PRO A 79 -5.39 -1.59 -8.11
C PRO A 79 -6.24 -0.79 -7.11
N SER A 80 -5.62 -0.32 -6.04
CA SER A 80 -6.22 0.69 -5.17
C SER A 80 -6.48 1.91 -6.04
N GLY A 81 -7.75 2.11 -6.42
CA GLY A 81 -8.20 3.00 -7.49
C GLY A 81 -7.96 4.50 -7.30
N GLN A 82 -7.08 4.90 -6.39
CA GLN A 82 -6.68 6.30 -6.18
C GLN A 82 -5.29 6.62 -6.70
N ASN A 83 -4.37 5.67 -6.84
CA ASN A 83 -2.97 6.03 -7.09
C ASN A 83 -2.67 6.30 -8.59
N HIS A 84 -3.19 5.50 -9.51
CA HIS A 84 -2.87 5.65 -10.94
C HIS A 84 -3.47 6.90 -11.60
N THR A 85 -4.64 7.36 -11.19
CA THR A 85 -5.26 8.58 -11.72
C THR A 85 -4.69 9.86 -11.09
N ARG A 86 -4.27 9.79 -9.81
CA ARG A 86 -3.70 10.92 -9.06
C ARG A 86 -2.27 11.26 -9.47
N GLU A 87 -1.44 10.27 -9.82
CA GLU A 87 -0.06 10.52 -10.25
C GLU A 87 0.03 11.38 -11.52
N GLN A 88 -1.02 11.39 -12.36
CA GLN A 88 -1.09 12.26 -13.54
C GLN A 88 -1.50 13.70 -13.22
N ALA A 89 -2.21 13.94 -12.11
CA ALA A 89 -2.74 15.24 -11.71
C ALA A 89 -1.73 16.10 -10.93
N GLY A 90 -0.63 15.49 -10.44
CA GLY A 90 0.39 16.14 -9.61
C GLY A 90 0.37 15.68 -8.16
N ASN A 91 1.38 16.07 -7.39
CA ASN A 91 1.52 15.67 -5.99
C ASN A 91 0.97 16.73 -5.04
N LEU A 92 0.38 16.27 -3.93
CA LEU A 92 0.09 17.08 -2.74
C LEU A 92 1.02 16.61 -1.62
N VAL A 93 2.05 17.39 -1.34
CA VAL A 93 3.11 17.05 -0.39
C VAL A 93 2.89 17.82 0.91
N SER A 94 2.54 17.10 1.97
CA SER A 94 2.44 17.68 3.32
C SER A 94 3.73 17.43 4.08
N ILE A 95 4.40 18.48 4.51
CA ILE A 95 5.67 18.42 5.24
C ILE A 95 5.43 18.97 6.64
N TYR A 96 5.58 18.10 7.62
CA TYR A 96 5.60 18.47 9.03
C TYR A 96 7.04 18.71 9.47
N VAL A 97 7.27 19.87 10.07
CA VAL A 97 8.54 20.27 10.67
C VAL A 97 8.31 20.43 12.17
N ASP A 98 8.96 19.59 12.96
CA ASP A 98 8.98 19.74 14.40
C ASP A 98 9.73 21.03 14.77
N ASN A 99 9.05 21.93 15.45
CA ASN A 99 9.60 23.17 15.97
C ASN A 99 9.59 23.23 17.51
N SER A 100 9.50 22.09 18.19
CA SER A 100 9.54 22.05 19.65
C SER A 100 10.92 22.44 20.21
N TYR A 101 11.00 22.72 21.52
CA TYR A 101 12.27 23.14 22.14
C TYR A 101 13.42 22.14 22.01
N SER A 102 13.15 20.84 21.83
CA SER A 102 14.22 19.86 21.61
C SER A 102 15.00 20.13 20.32
N MET A 103 14.35 20.76 19.33
CA MET A 103 14.92 21.09 18.04
C MET A 103 15.91 22.26 18.10
N GLN A 104 16.09 22.89 19.27
CA GLN A 104 17.19 23.84 19.52
C GLN A 104 18.52 23.14 19.78
N ALA A 105 18.54 21.82 19.96
CA ALA A 105 19.79 21.08 20.13
C ALA A 105 20.72 21.28 18.92
N THR A 106 22.02 21.19 19.15
CA THR A 106 23.05 21.45 18.14
C THR A 106 23.45 20.16 17.42
N SER A 107 23.57 20.26 16.11
CA SER A 107 24.08 19.29 15.14
C SER A 107 25.31 19.92 14.46
N PRO A 108 26.22 19.15 13.80
CA PRO A 108 27.38 19.70 13.11
C PRO A 108 27.07 20.85 12.16
N ASP A 109 25.88 20.84 11.56
CA ASP A 109 25.42 21.80 10.56
C ASP A 109 24.45 22.88 11.12
N GLY A 110 24.42 23.09 12.45
CA GLY A 110 23.59 24.10 13.11
C GLY A 110 22.56 23.53 14.08
N SER A 111 21.46 24.25 14.35
CA SER A 111 20.37 23.70 15.17
C SER A 111 19.63 22.58 14.43
N LEU A 112 19.03 21.64 15.18
CA LEU A 112 18.20 20.59 14.56
C LEU A 112 17.03 21.19 13.77
N LEU A 113 16.46 22.30 14.23
CA LEU A 113 15.42 23.01 13.47
C LEU A 113 15.95 23.52 12.12
N ALA A 114 17.16 24.08 12.08
CA ALA A 114 17.78 24.51 10.83
C ALA A 114 18.09 23.32 9.91
N GLU A 115 18.52 22.19 10.47
CA GLU A 115 18.69 20.94 9.72
C GLU A 115 17.35 20.43 9.16
N ALA A 116 16.29 20.46 9.97
CA ALA A 116 14.96 20.07 9.56
C ALA A 116 14.41 20.95 8.44
N ALA A 117 14.62 22.27 8.53
CA ALA A 117 14.25 23.22 7.49
C ALA A 117 15.02 22.95 6.17
N ARG A 118 16.33 22.70 6.23
CA ARG A 118 17.10 22.32 5.03
C ARG A 118 16.56 21.03 4.39
N LYS A 119 16.30 19.99 5.18
CA LYS A 119 15.71 18.74 4.67
C LYS A 119 14.33 18.96 4.07
N ALA A 120 13.49 19.79 4.69
CA ALA A 120 12.18 20.15 4.15
C ALA A 120 12.31 20.86 2.78
N ALA A 121 13.26 21.78 2.65
CA ALA A 121 13.55 22.46 1.39
C ALA A 121 14.07 21.51 0.31
N GLU A 122 14.99 20.59 0.66
CA GLU A 122 15.49 19.54 -0.25
C GLU A 122 14.35 18.63 -0.74
N ILE A 123 13.47 18.21 0.17
CA ILE A 123 12.27 17.42 -0.18
C ILE A 123 11.42 18.22 -1.17
N ALA A 124 11.12 19.49 -0.89
CA ALA A 124 10.31 20.33 -1.77
C ALA A 124 10.94 20.52 -3.16
N GLN A 125 12.26 20.61 -3.25
CA GLN A 125 13.00 20.73 -4.50
C GLN A 125 12.99 19.44 -5.35
N ALA A 126 12.84 18.27 -4.74
CA ALA A 126 12.74 16.99 -5.44
C ALA A 126 11.43 16.83 -6.23
N TYR A 127 10.42 17.65 -5.94
CA TYR A 127 9.12 17.66 -6.60
C TYR A 127 9.01 18.72 -7.70
N LYS A 128 8.01 18.58 -8.57
CA LYS A 128 7.80 19.52 -9.69
C LYS A 128 7.30 20.86 -9.17
N SER A 129 7.58 21.93 -9.90
CA SER A 129 7.05 23.27 -9.57
C SER A 129 5.52 23.37 -9.64
N SER A 130 4.87 22.46 -10.37
CA SER A 130 3.40 22.33 -10.43
C SER A 130 2.79 21.64 -9.23
N ASP A 131 3.60 20.94 -8.42
CA ASP A 131 3.13 20.23 -7.25
C ASP A 131 2.76 21.22 -6.13
N ARG A 132 1.88 20.77 -5.24
CA ARG A 132 1.31 21.59 -4.18
C ARG A 132 1.83 21.14 -2.83
N PHE A 133 2.07 22.09 -1.95
CA PHE A 133 2.70 21.85 -0.66
C PHE A 133 1.81 22.30 0.49
N GLN A 134 2.06 21.72 1.66
CA GLN A 134 1.52 22.15 2.92
C GLN A 134 2.64 22.09 3.96
N LEU A 135 2.82 23.15 4.72
CA LEU A 135 3.68 23.17 5.90
C LEU A 135 2.83 22.96 7.16
N LEU A 136 3.27 22.08 8.05
CA LEU A 136 2.72 21.93 9.40
C LEU A 136 3.85 22.06 10.43
N THR A 137 3.55 22.71 11.54
CA THR A 137 4.40 22.76 12.75
C THR A 137 3.58 22.34 13.98
N ASN A 138 4.19 22.27 15.17
CA ASN A 138 3.48 21.92 16.42
C ASN A 138 2.34 22.90 16.78
N ASP A 139 2.38 24.12 16.25
CA ASP A 139 1.44 25.19 16.58
C ASP A 139 0.07 25.01 15.93
N PHE A 140 -0.01 24.24 14.84
CA PHE A 140 -1.24 24.05 14.05
C PHE A 140 -1.98 25.35 13.70
N GLU A 141 -1.22 26.39 13.38
CA GLU A 141 -1.77 27.68 12.97
C GLU A 141 -2.71 27.58 11.75
N ALA A 142 -3.60 28.56 11.61
CA ALA A 142 -4.56 28.59 10.51
C ALA A 142 -3.88 28.64 9.13
N GLN A 143 -2.70 29.26 9.03
CA GLN A 143 -1.89 29.29 7.81
C GLN A 143 -1.44 27.91 7.35
N HIS A 144 -1.23 26.97 8.28
CA HIS A 144 -0.83 25.59 8.01
C HIS A 144 -1.95 24.74 7.39
N GLN A 145 -3.17 25.27 7.27
CA GLN A 145 -4.28 24.62 6.56
C GLN A 145 -4.33 24.96 5.07
N ARG A 146 -3.44 25.84 4.59
CA ARG A 146 -3.40 26.27 3.19
C ARG A 146 -2.53 25.34 2.36
N ILE A 147 -3.02 25.08 1.15
CA ILE A 147 -2.25 24.40 0.11
C ILE A 147 -1.55 25.48 -0.70
N VAL A 148 -0.23 25.48 -0.70
CA VAL A 148 0.62 26.54 -1.26
C VAL A 148 1.47 26.04 -2.43
N SER A 149 2.07 26.98 -3.16
CA SER A 149 3.09 26.67 -4.17
C SER A 149 4.43 26.33 -3.51
N ARG A 150 5.39 25.81 -4.28
CA ARG A 150 6.74 25.52 -3.76
C ARG A 150 7.46 26.77 -3.24
N ASP A 151 7.29 27.89 -3.92
CA ASP A 151 7.99 29.13 -3.56
C ASP A 151 7.38 29.75 -2.28
N GLU A 152 6.04 29.77 -2.19
CA GLU A 152 5.33 30.19 -0.96
C GLU A 152 5.61 29.22 0.21
N PHE A 153 5.80 27.93 -0.05
CA PHE A 153 6.24 26.97 0.98
C PHE A 153 7.62 27.32 1.54
N ALA A 154 8.58 27.71 0.69
CA ALA A 154 9.90 28.11 1.13
C ALA A 154 9.85 29.37 2.01
N GLU A 155 9.03 30.37 1.63
CA GLU A 155 8.82 31.57 2.45
C GLU A 155 8.23 31.25 3.83
N LEU A 156 7.23 30.35 3.88
CA LEU A 156 6.64 29.91 5.15
C LEU A 156 7.62 29.12 6.01
N LEU A 157 8.47 28.31 5.38
CA LEU A 157 9.47 27.50 6.06
C LEU A 157 10.56 28.36 6.71
N ASP A 158 11.00 29.41 6.04
CA ASP A 158 11.98 30.37 6.57
C ASP A 158 11.44 31.17 7.77
N ALA A 159 10.11 31.29 7.88
CA ALA A 159 9.44 31.96 9.00
C ALA A 159 9.19 31.04 10.21
N VAL A 160 9.59 29.76 10.16
CA VAL A 160 9.35 28.82 11.27
C VAL A 160 10.28 29.13 12.43
N GLU A 161 9.68 29.50 13.56
CA GLU A 161 10.37 29.69 14.83
C GLU A 161 10.10 28.55 15.81
N VAL A 162 10.94 28.45 16.83
CA VAL A 162 10.79 27.46 17.90
C VAL A 162 9.57 27.79 18.75
N SER A 163 8.76 26.77 19.04
CA SER A 163 7.57 26.86 19.85
C SER A 163 7.63 25.96 21.09
N PRO A 164 6.98 26.36 22.21
CA PRO A 164 6.76 25.49 23.35
C PRO A 164 5.76 24.35 23.08
N ALA A 165 4.99 24.42 21.99
CA ALA A 165 4.00 23.40 21.68
C ALA A 165 4.66 22.08 21.28
N THR A 166 4.10 20.97 21.76
CA THR A 166 4.49 19.61 21.37
C THR A 166 3.24 18.84 20.98
N ARG A 167 3.29 18.11 19.87
CA ARG A 167 2.17 17.30 19.38
C ARG A 167 2.53 15.83 19.31
N PRO A 168 1.63 14.93 19.74
CA PRO A 168 1.76 13.50 19.43
C PRO A 168 1.83 13.30 17.91
N VAL A 169 2.67 12.37 17.47
CA VAL A 169 2.81 12.04 16.05
C VAL A 169 1.48 11.62 15.44
N SER A 170 0.63 10.92 16.19
CA SER A 170 -0.72 10.53 15.74
C SER A 170 -1.62 11.71 15.37
N GLU A 171 -1.56 12.81 16.12
CA GLU A 171 -2.34 14.04 15.82
C GLU A 171 -1.82 14.73 14.56
N VAL A 172 -0.49 14.77 14.38
CA VAL A 172 0.15 15.34 13.20
C VAL A 172 -0.28 14.57 11.95
N VAL A 173 -0.19 13.23 11.98
CA VAL A 173 -0.59 12.38 10.85
C VAL A 173 -2.07 12.57 10.54
N LEU A 174 -2.94 12.60 11.55
CA LEU A 174 -4.37 12.86 11.35
C LEU A 174 -4.61 14.21 10.65
N ARG A 175 -3.88 15.24 11.07
CA ARG A 175 -3.97 16.59 10.48
C ARG A 175 -3.50 16.63 9.02
N GLN A 176 -2.46 15.87 8.68
CA GLN A 176 -2.00 15.73 7.29
C GLN A 176 -3.07 15.05 6.42
N HIS A 177 -3.70 13.99 6.94
CA HIS A 177 -4.74 13.25 6.22
C HIS A 177 -6.02 14.08 6.00
N GLU A 178 -6.43 14.93 6.95
CA GLU A 178 -7.60 15.83 6.77
C GLU A 178 -7.49 16.73 5.53
N LEU A 179 -6.28 17.09 5.10
CA LEU A 179 -6.05 17.91 3.93
C LEU A 179 -5.96 17.11 2.63
N PHE A 180 -5.51 15.86 2.70
CA PHE A 180 -5.57 14.94 1.57
C PHE A 180 -7.02 14.66 1.15
N ASP A 181 -7.96 14.67 2.09
CA ASP A 181 -9.39 14.57 1.82
C ASP A 181 -9.97 15.78 1.08
N LYS A 182 -9.34 16.96 1.19
CA LYS A 182 -9.70 18.17 0.44
C LYS A 182 -9.05 18.19 -0.94
N GLY A 183 -7.82 17.70 -1.06
CA GLY A 183 -7.05 17.61 -2.30
C GLY A 183 -7.22 16.29 -3.07
N ARG A 184 -8.44 15.76 -3.17
CA ARG A 184 -8.71 14.38 -3.65
C ARG A 184 -8.17 14.05 -5.04
N GLU A 185 -7.84 15.05 -5.84
CA GLU A 185 -7.35 14.89 -7.21
C GLU A 185 -5.83 14.67 -7.28
N LEU A 186 -5.07 15.12 -6.26
CA LEU A 186 -3.61 15.04 -6.21
C LEU A 186 -3.13 13.79 -5.46
N ALA A 187 -1.94 13.29 -5.80
CA ALA A 187 -1.32 12.17 -5.11
C ALA A 187 -0.78 12.61 -3.72
N PRO A 188 -1.35 12.11 -2.60
CA PRO A 188 -0.95 12.56 -1.27
C PRO A 188 0.35 11.93 -0.81
N ARG A 189 1.26 12.75 -0.29
CA ARG A 189 2.52 12.31 0.33
C ARG A 189 2.77 13.10 1.61
N ALA A 190 3.02 12.41 2.71
CA ALA A 190 3.29 13.05 4.01
C ALA A 190 4.74 12.80 4.43
N TYR A 191 5.42 13.86 4.85
CA TYR A 191 6.74 13.82 5.44
C TYR A 191 6.67 14.35 6.87
N LEU A 192 7.33 13.67 7.80
CA LEU A 192 7.45 14.08 9.19
C LEU A 192 8.93 14.21 9.53
N ILE A 193 9.37 15.43 9.81
CA ILE A 193 10.76 15.75 10.13
C ILE A 193 10.82 16.13 11.61
N SER A 194 11.48 15.30 12.42
CA SER A 194 11.52 15.44 13.88
C SER A 194 12.70 14.67 14.46
N ASP A 195 13.07 14.97 15.70
CA ASP A 195 13.97 14.15 16.52
C ASP A 195 13.25 12.93 17.16
N PHE A 196 11.93 12.83 16.97
CA PHE A 196 11.07 11.72 17.40
C PHE A 196 11.29 11.33 18.86
N GLN A 197 11.31 12.31 19.76
CA GLN A 197 11.53 12.01 21.17
C GLN A 197 10.46 11.04 21.71
N PRO A 198 10.84 10.13 22.64
CA PRO A 198 9.91 9.16 23.21
C PRO A 198 8.64 9.75 23.84
N ALA A 199 8.68 11.02 24.26
CA ALA A 199 7.57 11.70 24.89
C ALA A 199 6.33 11.87 23.99
N PHE A 200 6.52 11.96 22.67
CA PHE A 200 5.43 12.20 21.70
C PHE A 200 5.40 11.22 20.52
N ALA A 201 6.38 10.31 20.43
CA ALA A 201 6.46 9.23 19.44
C ALA A 201 5.43 8.11 19.67
N ASP A 202 4.13 8.41 19.53
CA ASP A 202 3.01 7.50 19.78
C ASP A 202 2.58 6.69 18.54
N PHE A 203 3.56 6.11 17.83
CA PHE A 203 3.33 5.40 16.55
C PHE A 203 2.26 4.30 16.62
N GLY A 204 2.07 3.67 17.79
CA GLY A 204 1.03 2.64 17.97
C GLY A 204 -0.42 3.16 17.93
N LYS A 205 -0.63 4.48 17.94
CA LYS A 205 -1.96 5.11 17.82
C LYS A 205 -2.27 5.61 16.41
N ILE A 206 -1.32 5.52 15.49
CA ILE A 206 -1.51 5.92 14.10
C ILE A 206 -2.43 4.88 13.45
N ALA A 207 -3.56 5.33 12.89
CA ALA A 207 -4.45 4.44 12.15
C ALA A 207 -3.72 3.89 10.92
N GLU A 208 -3.83 2.58 10.69
CA GLU A 208 -3.34 1.97 9.44
C GLU A 208 -4.20 2.45 8.28
N ASP A 209 -3.73 3.47 7.57
CA ASP A 209 -4.37 4.00 6.38
C ASP A 209 -3.51 3.69 5.14
N THR A 210 -4.14 3.08 4.13
CA THR A 210 -3.49 2.77 2.84
C THR A 210 -3.56 3.97 1.86
N ALA A 211 -4.30 5.02 2.20
CA ALA A 211 -4.58 6.14 1.29
C ALA A 211 -3.43 7.15 1.15
N GLY A 212 -2.43 7.14 2.04
CA GLY A 212 -1.28 8.05 2.03
C GLY A 212 0.03 7.35 2.37
N GLN A 213 1.13 7.81 1.76
CA GLN A 213 2.48 7.37 2.12
C GLN A 213 3.05 8.33 3.17
N ASN A 214 3.42 7.78 4.34
CA ASN A 214 4.03 8.52 5.43
C ASN A 214 5.55 8.24 5.47
N PHE A 215 6.35 9.28 5.31
CA PHE A 215 7.81 9.22 5.36
C PHE A 215 8.31 9.87 6.65
N LEU A 216 9.04 9.11 7.46
CA LEU A 216 9.67 9.62 8.69
C LEU A 216 11.12 10.01 8.39
N VAL A 217 11.48 11.25 8.71
CA VAL A 217 12.80 11.83 8.45
C VAL A 217 13.42 12.23 9.79
N PRO A 218 14.19 11.34 10.43
CA PRO A 218 14.77 11.63 11.74
C PRO A 218 15.89 12.68 11.63
N VAL A 219 15.95 13.55 12.64
CA VAL A 219 17.04 14.51 12.85
C VAL A 219 17.59 14.26 14.25
N ALA A 220 18.89 14.00 14.38
CA ALA A 220 19.48 13.61 15.66
C ALA A 220 20.56 14.61 16.06
N ALA A 221 20.53 15.06 17.32
CA ALA A 221 21.64 15.81 17.89
C ALA A 221 22.86 14.91 18.08
N ASP A 222 24.04 15.50 17.97
CA ASP A 222 25.26 14.80 18.35
C ASP A 222 25.25 14.47 19.84
N ARG A 223 25.68 13.24 20.17
CA ARG A 223 25.90 12.86 21.57
C ARG A 223 27.10 13.63 22.09
N VAL A 224 26.86 14.78 22.72
CA VAL A 224 27.88 15.41 23.56
C VAL A 224 28.17 14.44 24.69
N ALA A 225 29.40 13.94 24.77
CA ALA A 225 29.85 13.17 25.91
C ALA A 225 29.67 14.05 27.15
N ASN A 226 28.80 13.63 28.08
CA ASN A 226 28.64 14.33 29.35
C ASN A 226 30.00 14.37 30.04
N LEU A 227 30.68 15.53 29.99
CA LEU A 227 31.84 15.81 30.82
C LEU A 227 31.30 16.06 32.22
N TYR A 228 31.30 15.02 33.04
CA TYR A 228 31.02 15.15 34.46
C TYR A 228 32.28 15.71 35.14
N LEU A 229 32.11 16.79 35.92
CA LEU A 229 33.13 17.24 36.87
C LEU A 229 32.83 16.53 38.19
N ASP A 230 33.78 15.73 38.67
CA ASP A 230 33.80 15.17 40.03
C ASP A 230 34.25 16.24 41.04
#